data_AF-A0A9C7PKH6-F1
#
_entry.id   AF-A0A9C7PKH6-F1
#
_cell.length_a   1.000
_cell.length_b   1.000
_cell.length_c   1.000
_cell.angle_alpha   90.00
_cell.angle_beta   90.00
_cell.angle_gamma   90.00
#
_symmetry.space_group_name_H-M   'P 1'
#
loop_
_entity.id
_entity.type
_entity.pdbx_description
1 polymer ?
#
loop_
_entity_poly.entity_id
_entity_poly.type
_entity_poly.pdbx_seq_one_letter_code
_entity_poly.pdbx_strand_id
1 'polypeptide(L)'
;MSADHHQLHRDGAGRGVCHEEPPVPSFIDGFGNGLGYSFVLLMVAVVRELFGTGKLFGVEILPLVTEGGWYQANGLLLLPPSAFFLIGLLIWAIRAVNTEQVEEPDFRIAHHKPAEESA
;
A
#
# COMPACT_ATOMS: atom_id res chain seq x y z
N MET A 1 55.76 4.24 -20.86
CA MET A 1 55.24 3.15 -20.03
C MET A 1 54.48 3.82 -18.90
N SER A 2 53.20 4.07 -19.17
CA SER A 2 52.35 5.08 -18.51
C SER A 2 51.87 4.58 -17.16
N ALA A 3 52.05 5.39 -16.13
CA ALA A 3 51.33 5.26 -14.88
C ALA A 3 49.84 5.52 -15.15
N ASP A 4 49.00 4.52 -14.94
CA ASP A 4 47.54 4.72 -14.87
C ASP A 4 47.11 4.62 -13.41
N HIS A 5 47.14 5.77 -12.76
CA HIS A 5 46.81 5.98 -11.34
C HIS A 5 45.31 6.34 -11.17
N HIS A 6 44.45 5.96 -12.13
CA HIS A 6 43.09 6.51 -12.26
C HIS A 6 41.93 5.50 -12.26
N GLN A 7 42.14 4.20 -12.02
CA GLN A 7 41.04 3.22 -12.10
C GLN A 7 41.03 2.16 -10.98
N LEU A 8 40.98 2.59 -9.72
CA LEU A 8 40.58 1.71 -8.61
C LEU A 8 39.66 2.44 -7.62
N HIS A 9 38.66 3.17 -8.12
CA HIS A 9 37.76 3.95 -7.28
C HIS A 9 36.27 3.89 -7.65
N ARG A 10 35.85 2.95 -8.52
CA ARG A 10 34.44 2.84 -8.93
C ARG A 10 33.76 1.49 -8.71
N ASP A 11 34.46 0.50 -8.15
CA ASP A 11 33.87 -0.81 -7.88
C ASP A 11 33.90 -1.08 -6.37
N GLY A 12 33.00 -0.41 -5.65
CA GLY A 12 33.02 -0.42 -4.20
C GLY A 12 31.66 -0.08 -3.61
N ALA A 13 30.83 -1.10 -3.50
CA ALA A 13 29.76 -1.24 -2.53
C ALA A 13 28.59 -0.26 -2.66
N GLY A 14 27.46 -0.79 -3.16
CA GLY A 14 26.16 -0.48 -2.59
C GLY A 14 26.19 -0.76 -1.10
N ARG A 15 26.66 0.23 -0.32
CA ARG A 15 26.51 0.24 1.13
C ARG A 15 25.04 0.52 1.40
N GLY A 16 24.27 -0.56 1.42
CA GLY A 16 23.19 -0.67 2.39
C GLY A 16 23.73 -0.16 3.72
N VAL A 17 22.95 0.72 4.34
CA VAL A 17 23.34 1.56 5.47
C VAL A 17 24.03 0.74 6.56
N CYS A 18 25.36 0.82 6.58
CA CYS A 18 26.21 0.55 7.74
C CYS A 18 27.01 1.84 7.98
N HIS A 19 26.28 2.90 8.30
CA HIS A 19 26.82 4.07 8.97
C HIS A 19 26.12 4.09 10.33
N GLU A 20 26.83 4.49 11.38
CA GLU A 20 26.30 4.61 12.74
C GLU A 20 25.09 5.55 12.79
N GLU A 21 23.91 5.04 12.44
CA GLU A 21 22.64 5.63 12.80
C GLU A 21 22.48 5.36 14.31
N PRO A 22 22.16 6.37 15.13
CA PRO A 22 21.93 6.11 16.55
C PRO A 22 20.90 4.98 16.70
N PRO A 23 21.00 4.10 17.71
CA PRO A 23 20.11 2.94 17.85
C PRO A 23 18.62 3.32 17.96
N VAL A 24 18.34 4.58 18.28
CA VAL A 24 17.00 5.14 18.47
C VAL A 24 16.26 5.42 17.14
N PRO A 25 16.81 6.14 16.15
CA PRO A 25 16.14 6.38 14.86
C PRO A 25 15.81 5.11 14.05
N SER A 26 16.68 4.11 14.02
CA SER A 26 16.37 2.84 13.32
C SER A 26 15.28 2.02 14.03
N PHE A 27 15.21 2.08 15.36
CA PHE A 27 14.13 1.47 16.12
C PHE A 27 12.77 2.13 15.83
N ILE A 28 12.75 3.46 15.70
CA ILE A 28 11.55 4.23 15.33
C ILE A 28 11.12 3.92 13.88
N ASP A 29 12.07 3.76 12.95
CA ASP A 29 11.77 3.37 11.56
C ASP A 29 11.22 1.94 11.46
N GLY A 30 11.80 0.99 12.19
CA GLY A 30 11.26 -0.37 12.30
C GLY A 30 9.86 -0.42 12.93
N PHE A 31 9.63 0.40 13.96
CA PHE A 31 8.33 0.53 14.60
C PHE A 31 7.28 1.17 13.68
N GLY A 32 7.66 2.20 12.92
CA GLY A 32 6.80 2.85 11.93
C GLY A 32 6.36 1.89 10.83
N ASN A 33 7.28 1.08 10.30
CA ASN A 33 6.95 0.06 9.31
C ASN A 33 5.99 -1.01 9.87
N GLY A 34 6.25 -1.51 11.08
CA GLY A 34 5.36 -2.46 11.76
C GLY A 34 3.98 -1.89 12.09
N LEU A 35 3.93 -0.63 12.56
CA LEU A 35 2.67 0.08 12.81
C LEU A 35 1.88 0.34 11.53
N GLY A 36 2.54 0.68 10.43
CA GLY A 36 1.88 0.86 9.13
C GLY A 36 1.15 -0.40 8.68
N TYR A 37 1.83 -1.56 8.72
CA TYR A 37 1.20 -2.82 8.33
C TYR A 37 0.09 -3.26 9.29
N SER A 38 0.31 -3.12 10.60
CA SER A 38 -0.72 -3.48 11.58
C SER A 38 -1.94 -2.56 11.52
N PHE A 39 -1.75 -1.26 11.26
CA PHE A 39 -2.84 -0.31 11.06
C PHE A 39 -3.72 -0.67 9.87
N VAL A 40 -3.11 -1.06 8.74
CA VAL A 40 -3.86 -1.54 7.56
C VAL A 40 -4.71 -2.76 7.91
N LEU A 41 -4.12 -3.75 8.61
CA LEU A 41 -4.85 -4.96 9.00
C LEU A 41 -6.01 -4.67 9.97
N LEU A 42 -5.80 -3.78 10.95
CA LEU A 42 -6.83 -3.36 11.89
C LEU A 42 -7.99 -2.65 11.19
N MET A 43 -7.70 -1.72 10.28
CA MET A 43 -8.73 -1.01 9.51
C MET A 43 -9.57 -1.99 8.68
N VAL A 44 -8.92 -2.93 7.99
CA VAL A 44 -9.63 -3.97 7.21
C VAL A 44 -10.44 -4.90 8.13
N ALA A 45 -9.92 -5.27 9.29
CA ALA A 45 -10.62 -6.10 10.26
C ALA A 45 -11.88 -5.43 10.81
N VAL A 46 -11.79 -4.15 11.17
CA VAL A 46 -12.93 -3.34 11.64
C VAL A 46 -14.04 -3.28 10.60
N VAL A 47 -13.70 -3.03 9.34
CA VAL A 47 -14.67 -3.00 8.24
C VAL A 47 -15.31 -4.38 8.04
N ARG A 48 -14.52 -5.46 8.09
CA ARG A 48 -15.06 -6.83 7.97
C ARG A 48 -15.97 -7.23 9.13
N GLU A 49 -15.65 -6.81 10.35
CA GLU A 49 -16.48 -7.10 11.53
C GLU A 49 -17.80 -6.31 11.46
N LEU A 50 -17.71 -5.00 11.21
CA LEU A 50 -18.87 -4.12 11.16
C LEU A 50 -19.84 -4.52 10.04
N PHE A 51 -19.35 -4.74 8.82
CA PHE A 51 -20.23 -5.05 7.69
C PHE A 51 -20.52 -6.54 7.52
N GLY A 52 -19.65 -7.41 8.04
CA GLY A 52 -19.83 -8.86 7.99
C GLY A 52 -20.81 -9.35 9.04
N THR A 53 -20.61 -9.02 10.32
CA THR A 53 -21.42 -9.54 11.43
C THR A 53 -22.22 -8.46 12.16
N GLY A 54 -22.11 -7.18 11.80
CA GLY A 54 -22.85 -6.08 12.43
C GLY A 54 -22.39 -5.73 13.84
N LYS A 55 -21.32 -6.38 14.32
CA LYS A 55 -20.76 -6.19 15.65
C LYS A 55 -19.36 -5.58 15.53
N LEU A 56 -18.95 -4.86 16.55
CA LEU A 56 -17.62 -4.27 16.65
C LEU A 56 -17.13 -4.47 18.08
N PHE A 57 -16.05 -5.24 18.25
CA PHE A 57 -15.51 -5.60 19.56
C PHE A 57 -16.57 -6.22 20.50
N GLY A 58 -17.54 -6.95 19.93
CA GLY A 58 -18.64 -7.57 20.68
C GLY A 58 -19.81 -6.63 21.03
N VAL A 59 -19.73 -5.34 20.71
CA VAL A 59 -20.88 -4.41 20.78
C VAL A 59 -21.67 -4.48 19.48
N GLU A 60 -22.97 -4.69 19.59
CA GLU A 60 -23.87 -4.76 18.43
C GLU A 60 -24.23 -3.34 17.98
N ILE A 61 -23.66 -2.92 16.85
CA ILE A 61 -23.87 -1.58 16.27
C ILE A 61 -24.99 -1.63 15.24
N LEU A 62 -24.99 -2.66 14.40
CA LEU A 62 -26.00 -2.91 13.39
C LEU A 62 -26.75 -4.16 13.82
N PRO A 63 -27.98 -4.03 14.37
CA PRO A 63 -28.72 -5.20 14.83
C PRO A 63 -29.07 -6.07 13.62
N LEU A 64 -28.65 -7.33 13.69
CA LEU A 64 -28.80 -8.26 12.57
C LEU A 64 -30.25 -8.72 12.44
N VAL A 65 -30.71 -8.97 11.21
CA VAL A 65 -32.03 -9.58 10.97
C VAL A 65 -32.20 -10.90 11.71
N THR A 66 -31.12 -11.66 11.94
CA THR A 66 -31.12 -12.90 12.72
C THR A 66 -31.38 -12.68 14.21
N GLU A 67 -31.06 -11.49 14.73
CA GLU A 67 -31.24 -11.07 16.13
C GLU A 67 -32.47 -10.13 16.29
N GLY A 68 -33.31 -10.03 15.25
CA GLY A 68 -34.52 -9.17 15.25
C GLY A 68 -34.29 -7.72 14.79
N GLY A 69 -33.11 -7.42 14.24
CA GLY A 69 -32.78 -6.13 13.64
C GLY A 69 -33.12 -6.00 12.15
N TRP A 70 -32.57 -4.97 11.52
CA TRP A 70 -32.86 -4.61 10.12
C TRP A 70 -31.67 -4.85 9.18
N TYR A 71 -30.48 -5.14 9.72
CA TYR A 71 -29.26 -5.27 8.93
C TYR A 71 -28.99 -6.73 8.54
N GLN A 72 -28.80 -7.00 7.25
CA GLN A 72 -28.43 -8.33 6.78
C GLN A 72 -26.90 -8.42 6.63
N ALA A 73 -26.31 -9.40 7.31
CA ALA A 73 -24.89 -9.71 7.24
C ALA A 73 -24.41 -9.94 5.80
N ASN A 74 -23.34 -9.25 5.40
CA ASN A 74 -22.74 -9.43 4.07
C ASN A 74 -21.78 -10.62 4.09
N GLY A 75 -22.27 -11.78 3.66
CA GLY A 75 -21.47 -13.02 3.58
C GLY A 75 -20.20 -12.85 2.74
N LEU A 76 -20.25 -12.11 1.63
CA LEU A 76 -19.09 -11.87 0.75
C LEU A 76 -17.94 -11.18 1.49
N LEU A 77 -18.23 -10.24 2.39
CA LEU A 77 -17.23 -9.52 3.20
C LEU A 77 -16.55 -10.39 4.26
N LEU A 78 -17.12 -11.54 4.59
CA LEU A 78 -16.50 -12.51 5.49
C LEU A 78 -15.48 -13.39 4.75
N LEU A 79 -15.67 -13.64 3.46
CA LEU A 79 -14.80 -14.51 2.67
C LEU A 79 -13.42 -13.85 2.41
N PRO A 80 -12.33 -14.65 2.32
CA PRO A 80 -10.98 -14.17 1.98
C PRO A 80 -10.88 -13.24 0.76
N PRO A 81 -11.57 -13.49 -0.39
CA PRO A 81 -11.54 -12.61 -1.55
C PRO A 81 -11.93 -11.15 -1.26
N SER A 82 -12.74 -10.87 -0.24
CA SER A 82 -13.12 -9.50 0.12
C SER A 82 -11.95 -8.63 0.57
N ALA A 83 -10.92 -9.24 1.19
CA ALA A 83 -9.78 -8.51 1.71
C ALA A 83 -9.00 -7.80 0.60
N PHE A 84 -8.91 -8.39 -0.60
CA PHE A 84 -8.23 -7.76 -1.75
C PHE A 84 -8.94 -6.50 -2.20
N PHE A 85 -10.28 -6.50 -2.24
CA PHE A 85 -11.06 -5.31 -2.58
C PHE A 85 -10.91 -4.22 -1.51
N LEU A 86 -10.98 -4.58 -0.23
CA LEU A 86 -10.83 -3.63 0.86
C LEU A 86 -9.44 -2.99 0.90
N ILE A 87 -8.38 -3.78 0.75
CA ILE A 87 -7.00 -3.27 0.70
C ILE A 87 -6.79 -2.41 -0.55
N GLY A 88 -7.30 -2.83 -1.72
CA GLY A 88 -7.22 -2.05 -2.95
C GLY A 88 -7.92 -0.69 -2.83
N LEU A 89 -9.13 -0.66 -2.27
CA LEU A 89 -9.87 0.58 -2.01
C LEU A 89 -9.19 1.45 -0.95
N LEU A 90 -8.60 0.84 0.08
CA LEU A 90 -7.86 1.57 1.12
C LEU A 90 -6.62 2.26 0.55
N ILE A 91 -5.81 1.54 -0.23
CA ILE A 91 -4.63 2.11 -0.89
C ILE A 91 -5.06 3.20 -1.87
N TRP A 92 -6.11 2.97 -2.65
CA TRP A 92 -6.67 3.97 -3.54
C TRP A 92 -7.10 5.23 -2.77
N ALA A 93 -7.81 5.10 -1.65
CA ALA A 93 -8.23 6.23 -0.84
C ALA A 93 -7.04 7.02 -0.27
N ILE A 94 -6.01 6.33 0.22
CA ILE A 94 -4.78 6.98 0.71
C ILE A 94 -4.09 7.74 -0.41
N ARG A 95 -3.94 7.14 -1.60
CA ARG A 95 -3.32 7.79 -2.76
C ARG A 95 -4.17 8.92 -3.34
N ALA A 96 -5.49 8.84 -3.23
CA ALA A 96 -6.40 9.90 -3.67
C ALA A 96 -6.27 11.16 -2.80
N VAL A 97 -5.91 11.01 -1.51
CA VAL A 97 -5.65 12.13 -0.61
C VAL A 97 -4.20 12.62 -0.73
N ASN A 98 -3.23 11.71 -0.83
CA ASN A 98 -1.80 12.02 -0.94
C ASN A 98 -1.32 11.98 -2.40
N THR A 99 -1.82 12.91 -3.23
CA THR A 99 -1.54 12.95 -4.67
C THR A 99 -0.09 13.26 -5.02
N GLU A 100 0.72 13.77 -4.09
CA GLU A 100 2.17 13.97 -4.29
C GLU A 100 2.94 12.68 -4.58
N GLN A 101 2.37 11.51 -4.23
CA GLN A 101 2.97 10.20 -4.54
C GLN A 101 2.63 9.70 -5.95
N VAL A 102 1.86 10.46 -6.73
CA VAL A 102 1.52 10.13 -8.12
C VAL A 102 2.69 10.59 -9.00
N GLU A 103 3.54 9.63 -9.36
CA GLU A 103 4.65 9.85 -10.28
C GLU A 103 4.15 10.45 -11.61
N GLU A 104 4.91 11.40 -12.14
CA GLU A 104 4.63 11.94 -13.46
C GLU A 104 4.76 10.81 -14.50
N PRO A 105 3.85 10.73 -15.49
CA PRO A 105 3.94 9.72 -16.52
C PRO A 105 5.25 9.90 -17.30
N ASP A 106 6.17 8.96 -17.09
CA ASP A 106 7.54 8.96 -17.64
C ASP A 106 7.56 8.95 -19.18
N PHE A 107 6.44 8.53 -19.79
CA PHE A 107 6.27 8.44 -21.23
C PHE A 107 5.17 9.38 -21.71
N ARG A 108 5.55 10.44 -22.42
CA ARG A 108 4.64 11.21 -23.27
C ARG A 108 4.22 10.33 -24.45
N ILE A 109 2.93 9.99 -24.53
CA ILE A 109 2.37 9.19 -25.62
C ILE A 109 2.57 9.95 -26.94
N ALA A 110 3.50 9.49 -27.77
CA ALA A 110 3.76 10.10 -29.07
C ALA A 110 2.54 9.92 -29.98
N HIS A 111 2.07 11.01 -30.56
CA HIS A 111 0.96 11.02 -31.52
C HIS A 111 1.39 10.24 -32.78
N HIS A 112 0.85 9.04 -32.97
CA HIS A 112 1.07 8.27 -34.19
C HIS A 112 0.39 9.01 -35.35
N LYS A 113 1.16 9.58 -36.27
CA LYS A 113 0.60 9.98 -37.57
C LYS A 113 0.32 8.68 -38.33
N PRO A 114 -0.90 8.44 -38.83
CA PRO A 114 -1.14 7.33 -39.75
C PRO A 114 -0.16 7.50 -40.91
N ALA A 115 0.63 6.45 -41.19
CA ALA A 115 1.57 6.46 -42.29
C ALA A 115 0.81 6.86 -43.55
N GLU A 116 1.24 7.97 -44.16
CA GLU A 116 0.86 8.32 -45.51
C GLU A 116 1.28 7.14 -46.38
N GLU A 117 0.26 6.40 -46.82
CA GLU A 117 0.33 5.28 -47.74
C GLU A 117 1.08 5.75 -48.99
N SER A 118 2.34 5.36 -49.09
CA SER A 118 3.15 5.54 -50.30
C SER A 118 2.51 4.70 -51.41
N ALA A 119 1.67 5.37 -52.19
CA ALA A 119 1.26 4.99 -53.54
C ALA A 119 2.46 4.90 -54.50
#